data_AF-A0A218QQM7-F1
#
_entry.id   AF-A0A218QQM7-F1
#
_cell.length_a   1.000
_cell.length_b   1.000
_cell.length_c   1.000
_cell.angle_alpha   90.00
_cell.angle_beta   90.00
_cell.angle_gamma   90.00
#
_symmetry.space_group_name_H-M   'P 1'
#
loop_
_entity.id
_entity.type
_entity.pdbx_description
1 polymer ?
#
loop_
_entity_poly.entity_id
_entity_poly.type
_entity_poly.pdbx_seq_one_letter_code
_entity_poly.pdbx_strand_id
1 'polypeptide(L)'
;MPGCYYQIKFCKNAKKGRTQIGGAIALVEEGDTITIDAHARLLQLNVSDEELAARRANWQPRPPGYTKGVLGKYAKLVSSSSLGALTDLDLF
;
A
#
# COMPACT_ATOMS: atom_id res chain seq x y z
N MET A 1 -14.22 28.16 6.30
CA MET A 1 -14.50 27.47 5.02
C MET A 1 -14.73 26.01 5.37
N PRO A 2 -15.90 25.40 5.05
CA PRO A 2 -16.15 24.02 5.44
C PRO A 2 -15.15 23.14 4.72
N GLY A 3 -14.43 22.32 5.50
CA GLY A 3 -13.31 21.51 5.05
C GLY A 3 -13.72 20.67 3.85
N CYS A 4 -12.93 20.77 2.78
CA CYS A 4 -13.11 19.95 1.59
C CYS A 4 -12.74 18.49 1.93
N TYR A 5 -13.71 17.74 2.44
CA TYR A 5 -13.65 16.29 2.51
C TYR A 5 -14.01 15.74 1.12
N TYR A 6 -13.14 14.92 0.55
CA TYR A 6 -13.41 14.26 -0.72
C TYR A 6 -13.51 12.77 -0.49
N GLN A 7 -14.62 12.19 -0.97
CA GLN A 7 -14.74 10.75 -1.10
C GLN A 7 -14.46 10.36 -2.53
N ILE A 8 -13.41 9.56 -2.71
CA ILE A 8 -13.10 8.96 -4.00
C ILE A 8 -13.44 7.49 -3.95
N LYS A 9 -14.02 6.96 -5.02
CA LYS A 9 -14.06 5.52 -5.23
C LYS A 9 -12.73 5.08 -5.82
N PHE A 10 -12.13 4.07 -5.22
CA PHE A 10 -10.90 3.52 -5.73
C PHE A 10 -11.16 2.85 -7.07
N CYS A 11 -10.46 3.31 -8.11
CA CYS A 11 -10.52 2.77 -9.45
C CYS A 11 -9.13 2.27 -9.87
N LYS A 12 -8.96 0.95 -9.99
CA LYS A 12 -7.75 0.26 -10.41
C LYS A 12 -7.81 0.06 -11.92
N ASN A 13 -6.94 0.78 -12.61
CA ASN A 13 -6.57 0.42 -13.97
C ASN A 13 -5.63 -0.80 -13.92
N ALA A 14 -6.22 -2.00 -13.82
CA ALA A 14 -5.61 -3.33 -13.95
C ALA A 14 -4.15 -3.51 -13.48
N LYS A 15 -3.97 -3.96 -12.23
CA LYS A 15 -3.02 -4.99 -11.74
C LYS A 15 -3.00 -4.95 -10.20
N LYS A 16 -3.26 -6.08 -9.53
CA LYS A 16 -3.18 -6.29 -8.07
C LYS A 16 -2.01 -5.48 -7.46
N GLY A 17 -2.32 -4.67 -6.44
CA GLY A 17 -1.42 -3.65 -5.87
C GLY A 17 -0.04 -4.22 -5.54
N ARG A 18 1.01 -3.53 -6.00
CA ARG A 18 2.41 -3.89 -5.77
C ARG A 18 2.81 -3.41 -4.37
N THR A 19 2.37 -4.13 -3.34
CA THR A 19 2.95 -3.97 -2.01
C THR A 19 3.65 -5.28 -1.66
N GLN A 20 4.89 -5.18 -1.19
CA GLN A 20 5.66 -6.35 -0.76
C GLN A 20 5.34 -6.74 0.69
N ILE A 21 4.83 -5.78 1.47
CA ILE A 21 4.67 -5.85 2.94
C ILE A 21 3.19 -6.03 3.35
N GLY A 22 2.24 -5.97 2.40
CA GLY A 22 0.82 -6.22 2.71
C GLY A 22 0.17 -5.13 3.58
N GLY A 23 0.59 -3.89 3.41
CA GLY A 23 -0.04 -2.73 4.06
C GLY A 23 -1.50 -2.54 3.62
N ALA A 24 -2.26 -1.68 4.31
CA ALA A 24 -3.69 -1.49 4.06
C ALA A 24 -4.04 -1.17 2.59
N ILE A 25 -3.16 -0.46 1.87
CA ILE A 25 -3.31 -0.14 0.43
C ILE A 25 -3.37 -1.41 -0.44
N ALA A 26 -2.77 -2.52 0.01
CA ALA A 26 -2.78 -3.79 -0.69
C ALA A 26 -4.13 -4.50 -0.65
N LEU A 27 -4.95 -4.18 0.35
CA LEU A 27 -6.23 -4.81 0.65
C LEU A 27 -7.41 -4.05 0.05
N VAL A 28 -7.17 -2.84 -0.48
CA VAL A 28 -8.18 -2.03 -1.17
C VAL A 28 -8.61 -2.75 -2.45
N GLU A 29 -9.90 -2.80 -2.72
CA GLU A 29 -10.52 -3.37 -3.92
C GLU A 29 -11.24 -2.30 -4.75
N GLU A 30 -11.70 -2.70 -5.94
CA GLU A 30 -12.36 -1.78 -6.86
C GLU A 30 -13.69 -1.32 -6.29
N GLY A 31 -13.93 -0.01 -6.28
CA GLY A 31 -15.17 0.57 -5.78
C GLY A 31 -15.19 0.84 -4.28
N ASP A 32 -14.13 0.49 -3.54
CA ASP A 32 -13.96 0.90 -2.14
C ASP A 32 -13.96 2.43 -2.03
N THR A 33 -14.61 2.94 -0.99
CA THR A 33 -14.64 4.38 -0.73
C THR A 33 -13.48 4.78 0.16
N ILE A 34 -12.70 5.76 -0.28
CA ILE A 34 -11.59 6.33 0.47
C ILE A 34 -11.92 7.78 0.80
N THR A 35 -11.84 8.11 2.08
CA THR A 35 -11.98 9.48 2.58
C THR A 35 -10.61 10.14 2.61
N ILE A 36 -10.48 11.26 1.90
CA ILE A 36 -9.28 12.10 1.90
C ILE A 36 -9.63 13.43 2.54
N ASP A 37 -8.97 13.73 3.67
CA ASP A 37 -9.04 15.02 4.34
C ASP A 37 -7.64 15.65 4.38
N ALA A 38 -7.44 16.69 3.58
CA ALA A 38 -6.17 17.41 3.50
C ALA A 38 -5.88 18.25 4.75
N HIS A 39 -6.91 18.72 5.46
CA HIS A 39 -6.74 19.53 6.67
C HIS A 39 -6.35 18.64 7.85
N ALA A 40 -7.02 17.49 8.00
CA ALA A 40 -6.70 16.51 9.02
C ALA A 40 -5.47 15.65 8.68
N ARG A 41 -4.97 15.73 7.42
CA ARG A 41 -3.92 14.85 6.87
C ARG A 41 -4.30 13.37 7.01
N LEU A 42 -5.56 13.07 6.73
CA LEU A 42 -6.17 11.77 6.95
C LEU A 42 -6.53 11.11 5.63
N LEU A 43 -6.11 9.85 5.49
CA LEU A 43 -6.45 8.96 4.39
C LEU A 43 -7.06 7.69 5.00
N GLN A 44 -8.37 7.56 4.92
CA GLN A 44 -9.10 6.46 5.56
C GLN A 44 -9.86 5.63 4.54
N LEU A 45 -9.68 4.32 4.61
CA LEU A 45 -10.47 3.35 3.86
C LEU A 45 -11.77 3.08 4.61
N ASN A 46 -12.91 3.27 3.96
CA ASN A 46 -14.23 3.03 4.55
C ASN A 46 -14.66 1.57 4.31
N VAL A 47 -13.91 0.61 4.85
CA VAL A 47 -14.20 -0.83 4.81
C VAL A 47 -14.24 -1.35 6.24
N SER A 48 -15.12 -2.31 6.53
CA SER A 48 -15.23 -2.89 7.86
C SER A 48 -13.95 -3.65 8.24
N ASP A 49 -13.61 -3.67 9.53
CA ASP A 49 -12.42 -4.40 10.02
C ASP A 49 -12.51 -5.91 9.75
N GLU A 50 -13.72 -6.47 9.77
CA GLU A 50 -13.98 -7.89 9.45
C GLU A 50 -13.62 -8.22 8.00
N GLU A 51 -14.04 -7.37 7.07
CA GLU A 51 -13.73 -7.52 5.66
C GLU A 51 -12.25 -7.29 5.38
N LEU A 52 -11.63 -6.30 6.04
CA LEU A 52 -10.18 -6.09 5.98
C LEU A 52 -9.40 -7.31 6.49
N ALA A 53 -9.85 -7.94 7.58
CA ALA A 53 -9.23 -9.16 8.11
C ALA A 53 -9.35 -10.33 7.13
N ALA A 54 -10.53 -10.52 6.53
CA ALA A 54 -10.75 -11.54 5.50
C ALA A 54 -9.87 -11.31 4.25
N ARG A 55 -9.78 -10.07 3.77
CA ARG A 55 -8.90 -9.70 2.65
C ARG A 55 -7.43 -9.90 3.00
N ARG A 56 -7.03 -9.62 4.25
CA ARG A 56 -5.66 -9.85 4.75
C ARG A 56 -5.30 -11.33 4.81
N ALA A 57 -6.23 -12.19 5.23
CA ALA A 57 -6.04 -13.64 5.24
C ALA A 57 -5.84 -14.21 3.83
N ASN A 58 -6.55 -13.65 2.85
CA ASN A 58 -6.43 -14.02 1.43
C ASN A 58 -5.29 -13.28 0.69
N TRP A 59 -4.58 -12.38 1.37
CA TRP A 59 -3.51 -11.61 0.74
C TRP A 59 -2.26 -12.46 0.61
N GLN A 60 -1.75 -12.56 -0.63
CA GLN A 60 -0.48 -13.21 -0.91
C GLN A 60 0.45 -12.21 -1.62
N PRO A 61 1.71 -12.07 -1.17
CA PRO A 61 2.68 -11.22 -1.81
C PRO A 61 2.95 -11.71 -3.24
N ARG A 62 2.96 -10.78 -4.19
CA ARG A 62 3.35 -11.11 -5.57
C ARG A 62 4.88 -11.35 -5.59
N PRO A 63 5.37 -12.37 -6.33
CA PRO A 63 6.80 -12.53 -6.53
C PRO A 63 7.43 -11.27 -7.16
N PRO A 64 8.66 -10.90 -6.76
CA PRO A 64 9.34 -9.75 -7.33
C PRO A 64 9.53 -9.92 -8.83
N GLY A 65 9.21 -8.87 -9.60
CA GLY A 65 9.34 -8.89 -11.07
C GLY A 65 10.78 -9.04 -11.57
N TYR A 66 11.76 -8.71 -10.72
CA TYR A 66 13.19 -8.85 -11.00
C TYR A 66 13.86 -9.59 -9.84
N THR A 67 14.42 -10.76 -10.13
CA THR A 67 15.09 -11.61 -9.14
C THR A 67 16.62 -11.54 -9.21
N LYS A 68 17.17 -10.97 -10.29
CA LYS A 68 18.60 -10.89 -10.58
C LYS A 68 19.02 -9.46 -10.97
N GLY A 69 20.33 -9.21 -11.02
CA GLY A 69 20.91 -7.92 -11.37
C GLY A 69 20.81 -6.86 -10.27
N VAL A 70 21.09 -5.62 -10.62
CA VAL A 70 21.10 -4.48 -9.67
C VAL A 70 19.71 -4.30 -9.02
N LEU A 71 18.64 -4.42 -9.79
CA LEU A 71 17.26 -4.30 -9.28
C LEU A 71 16.89 -5.43 -8.30
N GLY A 72 17.41 -6.64 -8.51
CA GLY A 72 17.23 -7.75 -7.58
C GLY A 72 17.97 -7.55 -6.25
N LYS A 73 19.13 -6.88 -6.26
CA LYS A 73 19.84 -6.48 -5.03
C LYS A 73 19.07 -5.38 -4.30
N TYR A 74 18.67 -4.34 -5.02
CA TYR A 74 17.90 -3.23 -4.44
C TYR A 74 16.60 -3.69 -3.79
N ALA A 75 15.80 -4.51 -4.48
CA ALA A 75 14.53 -5.02 -3.96
C ALA A 75 14.68 -5.88 -2.68
N LYS A 76 15.87 -6.42 -2.40
CA LYS A 76 16.15 -7.19 -1.18
C LYS A 76 16.63 -6.35 -0.02
N LEU A 77 17.29 -5.22 -0.29
CA LEU A 77 18.01 -4.43 0.71
C LEU A 77 17.30 -3.11 1.05
N VAL A 78 16.43 -2.62 0.18
CA VAL A 78 15.75 -1.35 0.37
C VAL A 78 14.81 -1.41 1.58
N SER A 79 14.98 -0.48 2.50
CA SER A 79 14.10 -0.26 3.64
C SER A 79 12.83 0.50 3.24
N SER A 80 11.88 0.67 4.19
CA SER A 80 10.64 1.40 3.94
C SER A 80 10.89 2.83 3.43
N SER A 81 10.02 3.33 2.56
CA SER A 81 10.06 4.73 2.10
C SER A 81 10.00 5.73 3.26
N SER A 82 9.29 5.39 4.34
CA SER A 82 9.23 6.20 5.55
C SER A 82 10.58 6.34 6.27
N LEU A 83 11.49 5.39 6.06
CA LEU A 83 12.86 5.38 6.59
C LEU A 83 13.88 5.96 5.59
N GLY A 84 13.41 6.48 4.45
CA GLY A 84 14.27 7.06 3.41
C GLY A 84 14.73 6.09 2.34
N ALA A 85 14.17 4.86 2.28
CA ALA A 85 14.54 3.84 1.30
C ALA A 85 16.05 3.53 1.27
N LEU A 86 16.67 3.56 2.44
CA LEU A 86 18.09 3.25 2.63
C LEU A 86 18.35 1.77 2.35
N THR A 87 19.52 1.47 1.79
CA THR A 87 19.91 0.11 1.40
C THR A 87 20.91 -0.56 2.34
N ASP A 88 21.40 0.16 3.36
CA ASP A 88 22.44 -0.27 4.31
C ASP A 88 21.96 -0.38 5.78
N LEU A 89 20.67 -0.17 6.01
CA LEU A 89 20.11 0.08 7.35
C LEU A 89 20.22 -1.12 8.31
N ASP A 90 20.05 -2.36 7.80
CA ASP A 90 20.10 -3.60 8.58
C ASP A 90 21.20 -4.56 8.07
N LEU A 91 22.31 -4.01 7.56
CA LEU A 91 23.39 -4.81 6.97
C LEU A 91 24.41 -5.35 7.98
N PHE A 92 24.27 -4.99 9.27
CA PHE A 92 25.15 -5.39 10.37
C PHE A 92 24.38 -5.68 11.66
#